data_AF-A0A654TSK5-F1
#
_entry.id   AF-A0A654TSK5-F1
#
_cell.length_a   1.000
_cell.length_b   1.000
_cell.length_c   1.000
_cell.angle_alpha   90.00
_cell.angle_beta   90.00
_cell.angle_gamma   90.00
#
_symmetry.space_group_name_H-M   'P 1'
#
loop_
_entity.id
_entity.type
_entity.pdbx_description
1 polymer ?
#
loop_
_entity_poly.entity_id
_entity_poly.type
_entity_poly.pdbx_seq_one_letter_code
_entity_poly.pdbx_strand_id
1 'polypeptide(L)'
;MLNRIAHDYGQAMGAAATTRPPADPAAALELTLDVLRKYGYEPRRPAGPGDDEVELVNCPFHALAREQTELACNMNHALITGVADALAPHSPAVRLAPGPARCCVVLKRCSAHDPE
;
A
#
# COMPACT_ATOMS: atom_id res chain seq x y z
N MET A 1 13.01 14.39 -1.31
CA MET A 1 13.53 13.78 -2.55
C MET A 1 13.27 12.28 -2.57
N LEU A 2 13.73 11.53 -1.56
CA LEU A 2 13.54 10.07 -1.50
C LEU A 2 12.08 9.62 -1.60
N ASN A 3 11.17 10.21 -0.80
CA ASN A 3 9.75 9.84 -0.83
C ASN A 3 9.11 10.07 -2.20
N ARG A 4 9.51 11.12 -2.93
CA ARG A 4 9.03 11.37 -4.30
C ARG A 4 9.48 10.26 -5.23
N ILE A 5 10.76 9.90 -5.20
CA ILE A 5 11.31 8.80 -6.03
C ILE A 5 10.61 7.48 -5.69
N ALA A 6 10.38 7.21 -4.40
CA ALA A 6 9.66 6.02 -3.96
C ALA A 6 8.22 6.00 -4.50
N HIS A 7 7.52 7.13 -4.43
CA HIS A 7 6.17 7.28 -4.99
C HIS A 7 6.16 7.09 -6.51
N ASP A 8 7.05 7.77 -7.25
CA ASP A 8 7.16 7.64 -8.71
C ASP A 8 7.45 6.19 -9.13
N TYR A 9 8.28 5.48 -8.37
CA TYR A 9 8.55 4.06 -8.60
C TYR A 9 7.30 3.20 -8.33
N GLY A 10 6.58 3.47 -7.24
CA GLY A 10 5.30 2.82 -6.95
C GLY A 10 4.26 3.04 -8.05
N GLN A 11 4.18 4.26 -8.58
CA GLN A 11 3.31 4.61 -9.71
C GLN A 11 3.63 3.75 -10.94
N ALA A 12 4.90 3.63 -11.29
CA ALA A 12 5.34 2.79 -12.40
C ALA A 12 4.99 1.30 -12.18
N MET A 13 5.12 0.80 -10.94
CA MET A 13 4.74 -0.57 -10.59
C MET A 13 3.24 -0.83 -10.77
N GLY A 14 2.40 0.09 -10.27
CA GLY A 14 0.94 -0.01 -10.39
C GLY A 14 0.46 0.12 -11.84
N ALA A 15 0.99 1.09 -12.59
CA ALA A 15 0.65 1.30 -14.00
C ALA A 15 1.04 0.11 -14.88
N ALA A 16 2.14 -0.58 -14.59
CA ALA A 16 2.55 -1.77 -15.32
C ALA A 16 1.67 -3.01 -15.03
N ALA A 17 0.86 -2.99 -13.97
CA ALA A 17 0.07 -4.14 -13.54
C ALA A 17 -1.25 -4.29 -14.28
N THR A 18 -1.76 -3.22 -14.92
CA THR A 18 -3.02 -3.26 -15.66
C THR A 18 -3.02 -2.31 -16.84
N THR A 19 -3.65 -2.72 -17.94
CA THR A 19 -3.89 -1.86 -19.11
C THR A 19 -5.25 -1.16 -19.06
N ARG A 20 -6.09 -1.49 -18.07
CA ARG A 20 -7.41 -0.88 -17.86
C ARG A 20 -7.58 -0.45 -16.40
N PRO A 21 -8.29 0.64 -16.11
CA PRO A 21 -8.64 0.97 -14.73
C PRO A 21 -9.43 -0.17 -14.06
N PRO A 22 -9.27 -0.37 -12.74
CA PRO A 22 -10.12 -1.30 -11.99
C PRO A 22 -11.59 -0.85 -12.06
N ALA A 23 -12.51 -1.82 -12.00
CA ALA A 23 -13.95 -1.55 -12.16
C ALA A 23 -14.60 -0.93 -10.91
N ASP A 24 -14.04 -1.18 -9.72
CA ASP A 24 -14.55 -0.72 -8.44
C ASP A 24 -13.42 -0.70 -7.37
N PRO A 25 -13.67 -0.14 -6.17
CA PRO A 25 -12.69 -0.12 -5.08
C PRO A 25 -12.21 -1.48 -4.58
N ALA A 26 -13.02 -2.54 -4.69
CA ALA A 26 -12.61 -3.88 -4.26
C ALA A 26 -11.59 -4.47 -5.25
N ALA A 27 -11.84 -4.34 -6.55
CA ALA A 27 -10.92 -4.72 -7.62
C ALA A 27 -9.60 -3.93 -7.54
N ALA A 28 -9.67 -2.63 -7.24
CA ALA A 28 -8.49 -1.78 -7.06
C ALA A 28 -7.64 -2.22 -5.87
N LEU A 29 -8.28 -2.57 -4.73
CA LEU A 29 -7.57 -3.10 -3.57
C LEU A 29 -6.89 -4.43 -3.91
N GLU A 30 -7.61 -5.40 -4.48
CA GLU A 30 -7.00 -6.71 -4.82
C GLU A 30 -5.84 -6.57 -5.82
N LEU A 31 -5.98 -5.73 -6.84
CA LEU A 31 -4.89 -5.48 -7.78
C LEU A 31 -3.68 -4.84 -7.09
N THR A 32 -3.90 -3.90 -6.17
CA THR A 32 -2.81 -3.35 -5.34
C THR A 32 -2.12 -4.47 -4.55
N LEU A 33 -2.89 -5.34 -3.90
CA LEU A 33 -2.33 -6.44 -3.11
C LEU A 33 -1.53 -7.42 -3.98
N ASP A 34 -2.00 -7.73 -5.19
CA ASP A 34 -1.29 -8.60 -6.13
C ASP A 34 0.03 -8.00 -6.59
N VAL A 35 0.06 -6.70 -6.88
CA VAL A 35 1.31 -5.98 -7.16
C VAL A 35 2.24 -6.08 -5.95
N LEU A 36 1.77 -5.75 -4.75
CA LEU A 36 2.60 -5.80 -3.55
C LEU A 36 3.15 -7.23 -3.30
N ARG A 37 2.34 -8.28 -3.48
CA ARG A 37 2.79 -9.68 -3.39
C ARG A 37 3.91 -9.99 -4.39
N LYS A 38 3.76 -9.55 -5.65
CA LYS A 38 4.78 -9.73 -6.70
C LYS A 38 6.12 -9.10 -6.33
N TYR A 39 6.10 -7.99 -5.58
CA TYR A 39 7.29 -7.29 -5.10
C TYR A 39 7.71 -7.70 -3.68
N GLY A 40 7.18 -8.82 -3.17
CA GLY A 40 7.66 -9.45 -1.94
C GLY A 40 6.98 -8.97 -0.65
N TYR A 41 5.91 -8.20 -0.72
CA TYR A 41 5.08 -7.91 0.46
C TYR A 41 4.13 -9.07 0.79
N GLU A 42 3.77 -9.18 2.07
CA GLU A 42 2.83 -10.18 2.58
C GLU A 42 1.58 -9.52 3.16
N PRO A 43 0.58 -9.19 2.33
CA PRO A 43 -0.69 -8.65 2.82
C PRO A 43 -1.54 -9.71 3.51
N ARG A 44 -2.11 -9.34 4.66
CA ARG A 44 -3.03 -10.14 5.48
C ARG A 44 -4.24 -9.31 5.87
N ARG A 45 -5.41 -9.91 5.75
CA ARG A 45 -6.66 -9.36 6.30
C ARG A 45 -6.75 -9.82 7.75
N PRO A 46 -6.81 -8.93 8.75
CA PRO A 46 -7.00 -9.32 10.14
C PRO A 46 -8.37 -10.00 10.31
N ALA A 47 -8.45 -10.95 11.25
CA ALA A 47 -9.69 -11.66 11.53
C ALA A 47 -10.61 -10.76 12.38
N GLY A 48 -11.69 -10.24 11.78
CA GLY A 48 -12.69 -9.45 12.49
C GLY A 48 -13.82 -8.98 11.56
N PRO A 49 -15.06 -8.82 12.06
CA PRO A 49 -16.14 -8.25 11.27
C PRO A 49 -15.90 -6.76 11.01
N GLY A 50 -15.97 -6.33 9.75
CA GLY A 50 -16.05 -4.92 9.36
C GLY A 50 -14.77 -4.27 8.84
N ASP A 51 -13.62 -4.95 8.86
CA ASP A 51 -12.35 -4.35 8.45
C ASP A 51 -11.95 -4.73 7.02
N ASP A 52 -12.15 -3.81 6.08
CA ASP A 52 -11.46 -3.79 4.78
C ASP A 52 -9.97 -3.42 4.90
N GLU A 53 -9.45 -3.33 6.12
CA GLU A 53 -8.05 -3.05 6.39
C GLU A 53 -7.20 -4.28 6.05
N VAL A 54 -6.03 -4.02 5.47
CA VAL A 54 -5.03 -5.00 5.10
C VAL A 54 -3.73 -4.59 5.74
N GLU A 55 -3.20 -5.48 6.57
CA GLU A 55 -1.89 -5.33 7.19
C GLU A 55 -0.83 -6.00 6.34
N LEU A 56 0.35 -5.39 6.25
CA LEU A 56 1.52 -6.04 5.65
C LEU A 56 2.35 -6.65 6.79
N VAL A 57 2.49 -7.98 6.82
CA VAL A 57 3.19 -8.68 7.92
C VAL A 57 4.71 -8.74 7.73
N ASN A 58 5.20 -8.14 6.65
CA ASN A 58 6.61 -7.91 6.44
C ASN A 58 6.87 -6.47 5.97
N CYS A 59 8.09 -6.02 6.19
CA CYS A 59 8.62 -4.83 5.52
C CYS A 59 9.86 -5.29 4.75
N PRO A 60 9.88 -5.18 3.41
CA PRO A 60 11.09 -5.49 2.63
C PRO A 60 12.31 -4.67 3.09
N PHE A 61 12.06 -3.51 3.69
CA PHE A 61 13.06 -2.63 4.30
C PHE A 61 13.30 -2.90 5.79
N HIS A 62 12.91 -4.07 6.34
CA HIS A 62 12.98 -4.34 7.78
C HIS A 62 14.36 -4.08 8.38
N ALA A 63 15.44 -4.43 7.67
CA ALA A 63 16.81 -4.14 8.10
C ALA A 63 17.05 -2.64 8.27
N LEU A 64 16.69 -1.82 7.28
CA LEU A 64 16.78 -0.36 7.35
C LEU A 64 15.83 0.22 8.42
N ALA A 65 14.64 -0.34 8.56
CA ALA A 65 13.65 0.10 9.54
C ALA A 65 14.10 -0.15 10.99
N ARG A 66 15.06 -1.06 11.24
CA ARG A 66 15.65 -1.24 12.58
C ARG A 66 16.58 -0.10 12.98
N GLU A 67 17.22 0.55 12.02
CA GLU A 67 18.20 1.61 12.24
C GLU A 67 17.59 3.01 12.02
N GLN A 68 16.68 3.13 11.06
CA GLN A 68 16.07 4.37 10.62
C GLN A 68 14.57 4.17 10.35
N THR A 69 13.81 3.86 11.41
CA THR A 69 12.38 3.53 11.34
C THR A 69 11.58 4.58 10.58
N GLU A 70 11.72 5.86 10.93
CA GLU A 70 10.94 6.94 10.34
C GLU A 70 11.22 7.08 8.84
N LEU A 71 12.50 7.03 8.44
CA LEU A 71 12.90 7.08 7.03
C LEU A 71 12.33 5.91 6.24
N ALA A 72 12.52 4.68 6.74
CA ALA A 72 12.04 3.47 6.07
C ALA A 72 10.51 3.45 5.96
N CYS A 73 9.80 3.82 7.03
CA CYS A 73 8.35 3.80 7.06
C CYS A 73 7.75 4.89 6.15
N ASN A 74 8.31 6.10 6.13
CA ASN A 74 7.87 7.16 5.22
C ASN A 74 8.16 6.84 3.75
N MET A 75 9.34 6.26 3.46
CA MET A 75 9.68 5.82 2.10
C MET A 75 8.75 4.69 1.64
N ASN A 76 8.49 3.71 2.50
CA ASN A 76 7.62 2.59 2.20
C ASN A 76 6.16 3.03 2.02
N HIS A 77 5.68 3.97 2.84
CA HIS A 77 4.38 4.60 2.69
C HIS A 77 4.25 5.30 1.34
N ALA A 78 5.24 6.10 0.95
CA ALA A 78 5.25 6.79 -0.33
C ALA A 78 5.24 5.82 -1.52
N LEU A 79 6.02 4.74 -1.46
CA LEU A 79 6.02 3.68 -2.48
C LEU A 79 4.65 3.03 -2.64
N ILE A 80 4.04 2.60 -1.54
CA ILE A 80 2.73 1.90 -1.58
C ILE A 80 1.62 2.86 -2.01
N THR A 81 1.70 4.14 -1.60
CA THR A 81 0.80 5.19 -2.09
C THR A 81 0.93 5.37 -3.60
N GLY A 82 2.16 5.36 -4.13
CA GLY A 82 2.40 5.37 -5.57
C GLY A 82 1.73 4.20 -6.31
N VAL A 83 1.79 2.98 -5.75
CA VAL A 83 1.09 1.83 -6.32
C VAL A 83 -0.42 2.05 -6.31
N ALA A 84 -0.96 2.58 -5.21
CA ALA A 84 -2.39 2.83 -5.06
C ALA A 84 -2.92 3.93 -6.00
N ASP A 85 -2.25 5.09 -6.12
CA ASP A 85 -2.80 6.17 -6.96
C ASP A 85 -2.73 5.85 -8.46
N ALA A 86 -1.87 4.92 -8.88
CA ALA A 86 -1.89 4.41 -10.26
C ALA A 86 -3.21 3.71 -10.63
N LEU A 87 -4.04 3.38 -9.63
CA LEU A 87 -5.34 2.72 -9.78
C LEU A 87 -6.54 3.68 -9.58
N ALA A 88 -6.31 4.99 -9.71
CA ALA A 88 -7.36 6.00 -9.68
C ALA A 88 -8.49 5.68 -10.71
N PRO A 89 -9.75 6.05 -10.40
CA PRO A 89 -10.22 6.83 -9.24
C PRO A 89 -10.52 5.97 -7.99
N HIS A 90 -10.22 4.67 -8.04
CA HIS A 90 -10.59 3.72 -6.98
C HIS A 90 -9.44 3.37 -6.03
N SER A 91 -8.42 4.24 -5.98
CA SER A 91 -7.19 4.07 -5.21
C SER A 91 -7.48 3.68 -3.76
N PRO A 92 -6.93 2.56 -3.25
CA PRO A 92 -7.03 2.25 -1.82
C PRO A 92 -6.42 3.36 -0.94
N ALA A 93 -6.99 3.57 0.23
CA ALA A 93 -6.39 4.44 1.23
C ALA A 93 -5.13 3.78 1.80
N VAL A 94 -4.02 4.52 1.82
CA VAL A 94 -2.71 4.05 2.33
C VAL A 94 -2.30 4.95 3.49
N ARG A 95 -2.12 4.37 4.69
CA ARG A 95 -1.79 5.14 5.89
C ARG A 95 -0.64 4.53 6.67
N LEU A 96 0.06 5.38 7.42
CA LEU A 96 1.00 4.94 8.45
C LEU A 96 0.22 4.49 9.69
N ALA A 97 0.46 3.26 10.12
CA ALA A 97 -0.06 2.64 11.33
C ALA A 97 1.04 1.77 11.99
N PRO A 98 2.12 2.38 12.51
CA PRO A 98 3.21 1.64 13.16
C PRO A 98 2.69 0.70 14.25
N GLY A 99 3.19 -0.53 14.26
CA GLY A 99 2.80 -1.54 15.25
C GLY A 99 3.88 -2.62 15.38
N PRO A 100 3.87 -3.38 16.48
CA PRO A 100 4.83 -4.45 16.68
C PRO A 100 4.66 -5.55 15.62
N ALA A 101 5.77 -6.15 15.19
CA ALA A 101 5.81 -7.33 14.32
C ALA A 101 5.03 -7.22 12.98
N ARG A 102 4.88 -6.00 12.45
CA ARG A 102 4.28 -5.75 11.13
C ARG A 102 4.92 -4.54 10.45
N CYS A 103 4.57 -4.32 9.19
CA CYS A 103 4.90 -3.09 8.48
C CYS A 103 4.23 -1.87 9.11
N CYS A 104 4.86 -0.70 9.00
CA CYS A 104 4.23 0.57 9.37
C CYS A 104 3.06 0.96 8.46
N VAL A 105 2.82 0.28 7.34
CA VAL A 105 1.83 0.68 6.34
C VAL A 105 0.68 -0.31 6.33
N VAL A 106 -0.54 0.24 6.35
CA VAL A 106 -1.77 -0.52 6.15
C VAL A 106 -2.55 0.07 4.98
N LEU A 107 -3.29 -0.79 4.31
CA LEU A 107 -4.16 -0.40 3.20
C LEU A 107 -5.61 -0.60 3.60
N LYS A 108 -6.50 0.25 3.10
CA LYS A 108 -7.93 0.07 3.25
C LYS A 108 -8.61 0.34 1.92
N ARG A 109 -9.65 -0.43 1.61
CA ARG A 109 -10.51 -0.16 0.45
C ARG A 109 -11.03 1.28 0.53
N CYS A 110 -10.99 2.02 -0.58
CA CYS A 110 -11.67 3.32 -0.67
C CYS A 110 -13.17 3.09 -0.51
N SER A 111 -13.79 3.74 0.46
CA SER A 111 -15.25 3.69 0.59
C SER A 111 -15.87 4.68 -0.39
N ALA A 112 -17.08 4.41 -0.89
CA ALA A 112 -17.80 5.34 -1.78
C ALA A 112 -18.20 6.66 -1.08
N HIS A 113 -17.73 6.91 0.15
CA HIS A 113 -18.13 8.03 1.00
C HIS A 113 -17.00 8.56 1.89
N ASP A 114 -15.74 8.56 1.45
CA ASP A 114 -14.72 9.37 2.14
C ASP A 114 -14.69 10.76 1.48
N PRO A 115 -15.31 11.80 2.08
CA PRO A 115 -15.09 13.16 1.62
C PRO A 115 -13.68 13.60 2.02
N GLU A 116 -13.11 14.43 1.16
CA GLU A 116 -11.84 15.15 1.30
C GLU A 116 -11.64 15.81 2.69
#